data_AF-H0GBK6-F1
#
_entry.id   AF-H0GBK6-F1
#
_cell.length_a   1.000
_cell.length_b   1.000
_cell.length_c   1.000
_cell.angle_alpha   90.00
_cell.angle_beta   90.00
_cell.angle_gamma   90.00
#
_symmetry.space_group_name_H-M   'P 1'
#
loop_
_entity.id
_entity.type
_entity.pdbx_description
1 polymer ?
#
loop_
_entity_poly.entity_id
_entity_poly.type
_entity_poly.pdbx_seq_one_letter_code
_entity_poly.pdbx_strand_id
1 'polypeptide(L)' 'MRPQRVSTLDPLGPDELEMIEGIFRRELQLRALPLKSEEAAILAARLIGAYQSGIRDVAGLTAAAERM' A
#
# COMPACT_ATOMS: atom_id res chain seq x y z
N MET A 1 -23.99 -16.13 -17.63
CA MET A 1 -22.52 -16.21 -17.47
C MET A 1 -22.11 -15.18 -16.43
N ARG A 2 -21.76 -15.61 -15.21
CA ARG A 2 -21.12 -14.72 -14.23
C ARG A 2 -19.64 -14.66 -14.63
N PRO A 3 -19.04 -13.49 -14.88
CA PRO A 3 -17.59 -13.45 -15.03
C PRO A 3 -17.02 -13.92 -13.71
N GLN A 4 -16.25 -15.01 -13.78
CA GLN A 4 -15.47 -15.49 -12.67
C GLN A 4 -14.62 -14.30 -12.22
N ARG A 5 -14.72 -13.92 -10.95
CA ARG A 5 -13.73 -13.04 -10.33
C ARG A 5 -12.42 -13.78 -10.44
N VAL A 6 -11.66 -13.47 -11.47
CA VAL A 6 -10.30 -13.93 -11.61
C VAL A 6 -9.58 -13.23 -10.46
N SER A 7 -9.38 -13.95 -9.37
CA SER A 7 -8.42 -13.57 -8.34
C SER A 7 -7.01 -13.75 -8.93
N THR A 8 -6.72 -13.07 -10.04
CA THR A 8 -5.35 -12.81 -10.43
C THR A 8 -4.84 -11.88 -9.36
N LEU A 9 -4.13 -12.46 -8.39
CA LEU A 9 -3.19 -11.72 -7.59
C LEU A 9 -2.25 -11.06 -8.60
N ASP A 10 -2.57 -9.86 -9.09
CA ASP A 10 -1.63 -9.14 -9.95
C ASP A 10 -0.37 -9.00 -9.11
N PRO A 11 0.75 -9.59 -9.58
CA PRO A 11 2.01 -9.46 -8.89
C PRO A 11 2.32 -7.97 -8.79
N LEU A 12 2.90 -7.56 -7.66
CA LEU A 12 3.42 -6.19 -7.49
C LEU A 12 4.41 -5.92 -8.62
N GLY A 13 3.98 -5.15 -9.61
CA GLY A 13 4.81 -4.68 -10.69
C GLY A 13 5.65 -3.48 -10.26
N PRO A 14 6.56 -3.02 -11.12
CA PRO A 14 7.38 -1.85 -10.84
C PRO A 14 6.53 -0.59 -10.61
N ASP A 15 5.49 -0.37 -11.41
CA ASP A 15 4.62 0.80 -11.30
C ASP A 15 3.84 0.80 -9.98
N GLU A 16 3.36 -0.36 -9.53
CA GLU A 16 2.63 -0.47 -8.27
C GLU A 16 3.56 -0.36 -7.05
N LEU A 17 4.80 -0.84 -7.17
CA LEU A 17 5.83 -0.61 -6.16
C LEU A 17 6.17 0.88 -6.05
N GLU A 18 6.35 1.59 -7.17
CA GLU A 18 6.58 3.04 -7.16
C GLU A 18 5.41 3.80 -6.52
N MET A 19 4.18 3.42 -6.84
CA MET A 19 2.99 4.01 -6.23
C MET A 19 2.96 3.79 -4.72
N ILE A 20 3.17 2.55 -4.26
CA ILE A 20 3.19 2.22 -2.83
C ILE A 20 4.35 2.93 -2.11
N GLU A 21 5.54 2.98 -2.72
CA GLU A 21 6.70 3.69 -2.17
C GLU A 21 6.44 5.19 -2.06
N GLY A 22 5.79 5.79 -3.06
CA GLY A 22 5.41 7.21 -3.05
C GLY A 22 4.49 7.54 -1.88
N ILE A 23 3.46 6.72 -1.65
CA ILE A 23 2.54 6.87 -0.51
C ILE A 23 3.30 6.66 0.80
N PHE A 24 4.11 5.61 0.88
CA PHE A 24 4.90 5.28 2.06
C PHE A 24 5.82 6.43 2.49
N ARG A 25 6.61 6.97 1.56
CA ARG A 25 7.52 8.09 1.84
C ARG A 25 6.78 9.36 2.25
N ARG A 26 5.64 9.64 1.62
CA ARG A 26 4.80 10.78 1.98
C ARG A 26 4.29 10.66 3.41
N GLU A 27 3.79 9.50 3.78
CA GLU A 27 3.29 9.22 5.14
C GLU A 27 4.41 9.27 6.19
N LEU A 28 5.60 8.76 5.88
CA LEU A 28 6.77 8.90 6.77
C LEU A 28 7.12 10.37 7.00
N GLN A 29 7.12 11.19 5.95
CA GLN A 29 7.40 12.62 6.07
C GLN A 29 6.33 13.35 6.89
N LEU A 30 5.05 13.07 6.62
CA LEU A 30 3.93 13.69 7.34
C LEU A 30 3.96 13.38 8.84
N ARG A 31 4.36 12.16 9.20
CA ARG A 31 4.44 11.69 10.59
C ARG A 31 5.82 11.91 11.24
N ALA A 32 6.77 12.50 10.50
CA ALA A 32 8.17 12.63 10.91
C ALA A 32 8.80 11.30 11.39
N LEU A 33 8.41 10.17 10.77
CA LEU A 33 8.86 8.85 11.15
C LEU A 33 10.22 8.50 10.50
N PRO A 34 11.17 7.94 11.27
CA PRO A 34 12.39 7.38 10.69
C PRO A 34 12.07 6.18 9.80
N LEU A 35 12.69 6.09 8.62
CA LEU A 35 12.53 4.96 7.69
C LEU A 35 12.83 3.59 8.33
N LYS A 36 13.72 3.55 9.32
CA LYS A 36 14.14 2.33 10.02
C LYS A 36 13.40 2.09 11.34
N SER A 37 12.29 2.79 11.58
CA SER A 37 11.48 2.58 12.79
C SER A 37 10.52 1.40 12.63
N GLU A 38 10.02 0.89 13.75
CA GLU A 38 9.01 -0.17 13.76
C GLU A 38 7.71 0.31 13.10
N GLU A 39 7.32 1.56 13.33
CA GLU A 39 6.16 2.20 12.73
C GLU A 39 6.27 2.27 11.20
N ALA A 40 7.47 2.52 10.68
CA ALA A 40 7.72 2.48 9.24
C ALA A 40 7.53 1.06 8.66
N ALA A 41 7.98 0.02 9.38
CA ALA A 41 7.76 -1.36 8.96
C ALA A 41 6.27 -1.73 8.98
N ILE A 42 5.54 -1.32 10.03
CA ILE A 42 4.09 -1.55 10.15
C ILE A 42 3.34 -0.86 9.00
N LEU A 43 3.70 0.39 8.70
CA LEU A 43 3.10 1.16 7.61
C LEU A 43 3.35 0.51 6.25
N ALA A 44 4.57 0.05 5.97
CA ALA A 44 4.88 -0.67 4.75
C ALA A 44 4.07 -1.97 4.62
N ALA A 45 4.01 -2.77 5.69
CA ALA A 45 3.22 -4.00 5.73
C ALA A 45 1.71 -3.73 5.52
N ARG A 46 1.20 -2.64 6.08
CA ARG A 46 -0.20 -2.20 5.91
C ARG A 46 -0.51 -1.87 4.45
N LEU A 47 0.34 -1.09 3.78
CA LEU A 47 0.17 -0.72 2.38
C LEU A 47 0.22 -1.95 1.46
N ILE A 48 1.18 -2.85 1.68
CA ILE A 48 1.30 -4.10 0.93
C ILE A 48 0.06 -4.98 1.16
N GLY A 49 -0.38 -5.14 2.42
CA GLY A 49 -1.56 -5.92 2.76
C GLY A 49 -2.85 -5.34 2.16
N ALA A 50 -2.99 -4.02 2.16
CA ALA A 50 -4.09 -3.32 1.49
C ALA A 50 -4.09 -3.61 -0.02
N TYR A 51 -2.94 -3.50 -0.67
CA TYR A 51 -2.81 -3.83 -2.09
C TYR A 51 -3.17 -5.29 -2.40
N GLN A 52 -2.66 -6.23 -1.60
CA GLN A 52 -2.93 -7.66 -1.75
C GLN A 52 -4.40 -8.01 -1.47
N SER A 53 -5.12 -7.21 -0.67
CA SER A 53 -6.56 -7.34 -0.46
C SER A 53 -7.42 -6.83 -1.63
N GLY A 54 -6.80 -6.19 -2.63
CA GLY A 54 -7.45 -5.69 -3.84
C GLY A 54 -7.60 -4.17 -3.92
N ILE A 55 -7.01 -3.40 -3.00
CA ILE A 55 -6.98 -1.92 -3.09
C ILE A 55 -5.88 -1.52 -4.08
N ARG A 56 -6.28 -1.03 -5.25
CA ARG A 56 -5.37 -0.77 -6.38
C ARG A 56 -5.17 0.72 -6.69
N ASP A 57 -5.87 1.61 -6.00
CA ASP A 57 -5.82 3.05 -6.23
C ASP A 57 -5.11 3.81 -5.10
N VAL A 58 -4.53 4.95 -5.46
CA VAL A 58 -3.77 5.82 -4.54
C VAL A 58 -4.61 6.27 -3.36
N ALA A 59 -5.87 6.63 -3.57
CA ALA A 59 -6.73 7.16 -2.53
C ALA A 59 -7.07 6.07 -1.49
N GLY A 60 -7.39 4.86 -1.95
CA GLY A 60 -7.64 3.71 -1.09
C GLY A 60 -6.42 3.30 -0.27
N LEU A 61 -5.23 3.28 -0.89
CA LEU A 61 -3.97 2.97 -0.19
C LEU A 61 -3.59 4.05 0.83
N THR A 62 -3.79 5.33 0.48
CA THR A 62 -3.58 6.45 1.42
C THR A 62 -4.52 6.34 2.61
N ALA A 63 -5.81 6.07 2.37
CA ALA A 63 -6.80 5.87 3.42
C ALA A 63 -6.54 4.62 4.28
N ALA A 64 -5.82 3.62 3.75
CA ALA A 64 -5.38 2.44 4.51
C ALA A 64 -4.20 2.76 5.44
N ALA A 65 -3.30 3.65 5.00
CA ALA A 65 -2.20 4.17 5.80
C ALA A 65 -2.67 5.09 6.94
N GLU A 66 -3.62 5.99 6.68
CA GLU A 66 -4.18 6.92 7.68
C GLU A 66 -4.90 6.20 8.85
N ARG A 67 -5.33 4.96 8.66
CA ARG A 67 -6.02 4.13 9.66
C ARG A 67 -5.10 3.39 10.64
N MET A 68 -3.82 3.74 10.65
CA MET A 68 -2.78 3.18 11.51
C MET A 68 -2.50 4.13 12.66
#